data_AF-A0A5S9MA71-F1
#
_entry.id   AF-A0A5S9MA71-F1
#
_cell.length_a   1.000
_cell.length_b   1.000
_cell.length_c   1.000
_cell.angle_alpha   90.00
_cell.angle_beta   90.00
_cell.angle_gamma   90.00
#
_symmetry.space_group_name_H-M   'P 1'
#
loop_
_entity.id
_entity.type
_entity.pdbx_description
1 polymer ?
#
loop_
_entity_poly.entity_id
_entity_poly.type
_entity_poly.pdbx_seq_one_letter_code
_entity_poly.pdbx_strand_id
1 'polypeptide(L)' 'MRLKRQRSKKRFFAPTYHTVDEFKESTLNRHFQTLRIPFTDQIGSLTEKPQHLRLFGRESLTSKFTQAFVARRWQSFYF' A
#
# COMPACT_ATOMS: atom_id res chain seq x y z
N MET A 1 17.29 18.40 46.22
CA MET A 1 16.73 17.19 45.59
C MET A 1 16.41 17.51 44.13
N ARG A 2 17.25 17.10 43.16
CA ARG A 2 17.18 17.56 41.74
C ARG A 2 16.67 16.41 40.86
N LEU A 3 15.41 16.49 40.41
CA LEU A 3 14.81 15.51 39.50
C LEU A 3 15.53 15.55 38.14
N LYS A 4 16.24 14.47 37.78
CA LYS A 4 16.78 14.29 36.42
C LYS A 4 15.61 14.00 35.47
N ARG A 5 15.24 15.00 34.68
CA ARG A 5 14.26 14.89 33.60
C ARG A 5 14.80 13.96 32.51
N GLN A 6 14.39 12.70 32.50
CA GLN A 6 14.76 11.75 31.45
C GLN A 6 14.15 12.20 30.11
N ARG A 7 14.99 12.58 29.15
CA ARG A 7 14.57 12.85 27.77
C ARG A 7 14.31 11.51 27.08
N SER A 8 13.06 11.26 26.72
CA SER A 8 12.66 10.13 25.86
C SER A 8 13.46 10.13 24.56
N LYS A 9 14.12 9.00 24.25
CA LYS A 9 14.81 8.78 22.97
C LYS A 9 13.75 8.57 21.88
N LYS A 10 13.66 9.49 20.91
CA LYS A 10 12.86 9.29 19.69
C LYS A 10 13.36 8.04 18.97
N ARG A 11 12.47 7.07 18.75
CA ARG A 11 12.73 5.90 17.91
C ARG A 11 12.46 6.29 16.46
N PHE A 12 13.47 6.13 15.61
CA PHE A 12 13.32 6.25 14.17
C PHE A 12 12.92 4.87 13.63
N PHE A 13 11.81 4.80 12.90
CA PHE A 13 11.41 3.60 12.17
C PHE A 13 11.77 3.79 10.70
N ALA A 14 12.33 2.75 10.09
CA ALA A 14 12.58 2.76 8.65
C ALA A 14 11.24 2.82 7.88
N PRO A 15 11.20 3.49 6.71
CA PRO A 15 10.03 3.46 5.86
C PRO A 15 9.74 2.03 5.43
N THR A 16 8.46 1.70 5.34
CA THR A 16 7.99 0.34 5.00
C THR A 16 7.35 0.27 3.61
N TYR A 17 7.67 1.26 2.77
CA TYR A 17 7.25 1.36 1.38
C TYR A 17 8.36 2.03 0.57
N HIS A 18 8.36 1.80 -0.73
CA HIS A 18 9.24 2.49 -1.66
C HIS A 18 8.62 3.82 -2.12
N THR A 19 9.44 4.86 -2.27
CA THR A 19 8.99 6.14 -2.85
C THR A 19 8.50 5.94 -4.29
N VAL A 20 9.19 5.08 -5.04
CA VAL A 20 8.78 4.60 -6.36
C VAL A 20 8.68 3.08 -6.26
N ASP A 21 7.47 2.55 -6.42
CA ASP A 21 7.24 1.10 -6.42
C ASP A 21 7.32 0.58 -7.86
N GLU A 22 8.36 -0.21 -8.17
CA GLU A 22 8.59 -0.82 -9.48
C GLU A 22 7.90 -2.19 -9.62
N PHE A 23 7.12 -2.64 -8.64
CA PHE A 23 6.40 -3.92 -8.67
C PHE A 23 7.32 -5.12 -8.97
N LYS A 24 8.53 -5.11 -8.40
CA LYS A 24 9.51 -6.20 -8.50
C LYS A 24 9.14 -7.39 -7.60
N GLU A 25 8.46 -7.12 -6.51
CA GLU A 25 7.99 -8.14 -5.58
C GLU A 25 6.75 -8.86 -6.14
N SER A 26 6.64 -10.16 -5.86
CA SER A 26 5.47 -10.97 -6.25
C SER A 26 4.24 -10.69 -5.39
N THR A 27 4.40 -9.93 -4.31
CA THR A 27 3.37 -9.57 -3.34
C THR A 27 3.16 -8.07 -3.31
N LEU A 28 1.90 -7.66 -3.19
CA LEU A 28 1.56 -6.24 -3.13
C LEU A 28 2.05 -5.64 -1.81
N ASN A 29 2.63 -4.43 -1.88
CA ASN A 29 3.07 -3.72 -0.69
C ASN A 29 1.92 -3.55 0.33
N ARG A 30 2.19 -3.81 1.62
CA ARG A 30 1.21 -3.71 2.74
C ARG A 30 0.43 -2.38 2.79
N HIS A 31 1.00 -1.29 2.29
CA HIS A 31 0.33 0.02 2.28
C HIS A 31 -0.77 0.13 1.24
N PHE A 32 -0.76 -0.74 0.23
CA PHE A 32 -1.84 -0.86 -0.74
C PHE A 32 -2.97 -1.71 -0.19
N GLN A 33 -4.20 -1.27 -0.43
CA GLN A 33 -5.42 -1.99 -0.07
C GLN A 33 -6.38 -2.00 -1.25
N THR A 34 -7.17 -3.07 -1.32
CA THR A 34 -8.29 -3.26 -2.22
C THR A 34 -9.60 -2.97 -1.50
N LEU A 35 -10.66 -2.69 -2.25
CA LEU A 35 -11.98 -2.43 -1.68
C LEU A 35 -12.71 -3.74 -1.39
N ARG A 36 -12.94 -4.04 -0.10
CA ARG A 36 -13.78 -5.13 0.46
C ARG A 36 -13.30 -6.56 0.21
N ILE A 37 -12.80 -6.87 -0.98
CA ILE A 37 -12.33 -8.21 -1.37
C ILE A 37 -10.80 -8.27 -1.35
N PRO A 38 -10.20 -9.46 -1.11
CA PRO A 38 -8.76 -9.63 -1.17
C PRO A 38 -8.21 -9.43 -2.60
N PHE A 39 -6.92 -9.09 -2.70
CA PHE A 39 -6.22 -9.05 -3.97
C PHE A 39 -5.95 -10.47 -4.48
N THR A 40 -6.56 -10.84 -5.60
CA THR A 40 -6.45 -12.14 -6.25
C THR A 40 -6.35 -11.96 -7.76
N ASP A 41 -6.00 -13.04 -8.47
CA ASP A 41 -5.90 -13.08 -9.94
C ASP A 41 -7.20 -12.70 -10.66
N GLN A 42 -8.33 -12.63 -9.94
CA GLN A 42 -9.56 -12.08 -10.50
C GLN A 42 -9.43 -10.58 -10.78
N ILE A 43 -8.81 -9.80 -9.90
CA ILE A 43 -8.77 -8.34 -10.03
C ILE A 43 -7.42 -7.81 -10.52
N GLY A 44 -6.34 -8.57 -10.35
CA GLY A 44 -5.03 -8.21 -10.88
C GLY A 44 -3.95 -9.23 -10.59
N SER A 45 -2.76 -9.01 -11.16
CA SER A 45 -1.59 -9.86 -11.00
C SER A 45 -0.29 -9.05 -11.06
N LEU A 46 0.72 -9.51 -10.33
CA LEU A 46 2.11 -9.00 -10.35
C LEU A 46 3.06 -9.92 -11.12
N THR A 47 2.60 -11.12 -11.48
CA THR A 47 3.44 -12.17 -12.10
C THR A 47 3.18 -12.32 -13.59
N GLU A 48 1.98 -12.01 -14.09
CA GLU A 48 1.67 -12.10 -15.54
C GLU A 48 2.55 -11.20 -16.40
N LYS A 49 2.91 -10.02 -15.89
CA LYS A 49 3.84 -9.09 -16.53
C LYS A 49 4.83 -8.60 -15.49
N PRO A 50 6.06 -9.14 -15.46
CA PRO A 50 7.07 -8.75 -14.47
C PRO A 50 7.28 -7.22 -14.42
N GLN A 51 7.56 -6.70 -13.23
CA GLN A 51 7.78 -5.26 -12.97
C GLN A 51 6.55 -4.37 -13.25
N HIS A 52 5.35 -4.95 -13.31
CA HIS A 52 4.11 -4.22 -13.51
C HIS A 52 2.99 -4.79 -12.63
N LEU A 53 2.18 -3.91 -12.06
CA LEU A 53 0.88 -4.27 -11.54
C LEU A 53 -0.14 -4.28 -12.67
N ARG A 54 -0.60 -5.47 -13.06
CA ARG A 54 -1.69 -5.63 -14.04
C ARG A 54 -3.02 -5.66 -13.31
N LEU A 55 -3.96 -4.81 -13.71
CA LEU A 55 -5.35 -4.82 -13.23
C LEU A 55 -6.26 -5.26 -14.38
N PHE A 56 -7.14 -6.21 -14.11
CA PHE A 56 -8.14 -6.65 -15.07
C PHE A 56 -9.39 -5.81 -14.90
N GLY A 57 -9.91 -5.20 -15.98
CA GLY A 57 -11.11 -4.39 -15.90
C GLY A 57 -12.28 -5.16 -15.29
N ARG A 58 -12.86 -4.61 -14.22
CA ARG A 58 -14.05 -5.15 -13.52
C ARG A 58 -15.15 -4.11 -13.48
N GLU A 59 -15.81 -3.95 -12.35
CA GLU A 59 -16.93 -3.03 -12.19
C GLU A 59 -16.45 -1.57 -12.08
N SER A 60 -17.40 -0.64 -12.18
CA SER A 60 -17.15 0.79 -12.02
C SER A 60 -16.72 1.15 -10.59
N LEU A 61 -16.15 2.35 -10.43
CA LEU A 61 -15.75 2.92 -9.14
C LEU A 61 -16.92 3.10 -8.15
N THR A 62 -18.15 3.19 -8.65
CA THR A 62 -19.36 3.31 -7.82
C THR A 62 -19.86 1.96 -7.30
N SER A 63 -19.39 0.85 -7.87
CA SER A 63 -19.85 -0.47 -7.46
C SER A 63 -19.40 -0.79 -6.03
N LYS A 64 -20.17 -1.60 -5.31
CA LYS A 64 -19.83 -1.99 -3.93
C LYS A 64 -19.25 -3.40 -3.83
N PHE A 65 -19.00 -4.06 -4.96
CA PHE A 65 -18.60 -5.47 -5.01
C PHE A 65 -17.18 -5.63 -5.56
N THR A 66 -17.05 -6.00 -6.83
CA THR A 66 -15.78 -6.47 -7.41
C THR A 66 -15.11 -5.34 -8.19
N GLN A 67 -14.31 -4.54 -7.50
CA GLN A 67 -13.49 -3.50 -8.13
C GLN A 67 -12.04 -3.95 -8.28
N ALA A 68 -11.50 -3.78 -9.49
CA ALA A 68 -10.06 -3.85 -9.73
C ALA A 68 -9.40 -2.51 -9.41
N PHE A 69 -9.41 -2.14 -8.13
CA PHE A 69 -8.88 -0.88 -7.65
C PHE A 69 -7.95 -1.11 -6.46
N VAL A 70 -6.71 -0.60 -6.59
CA VAL A 70 -5.64 -0.70 -5.60
C VAL A 70 -5.19 0.71 -5.25
N ALA A 71 -5.23 1.06 -3.97
CA ALA A 71 -4.92 2.42 -3.51
C ALA A 71 -4.15 2.45 -2.19
N ARG A 72 -3.51 3.59 -1.91
CA ARG A 72 -2.85 3.90 -0.63
C ARG A 72 -3.41 5.17 0.00
N ARG A 73 -3.18 5.35 1.30
CA ARG A 73 -3.66 6.51 2.07
C ARG A 73 -2.89 7.78 1.72
N TRP A 74 -3.60 8.92 1.77
CA TRP A 74 -2.96 10.22 1.94
C TRP A 74 -2.47 10.34 3.39
N GLN A 75 -1.17 10.58 3.58
CA GLN A 75 -0.53 10.63 4.91
C GLN A 75 0.08 12.00 5.23
N SER A 76 0.07 12.92 4.27
CA SER A 76 0.59 14.28 4.39
C SER A 76 -0.27 15.22 3.56
N PHE A 77 -0.34 16.48 3.96
CA PHE A 77 -0.95 17.55 3.17
C PHE A 77 -0.06 18.00 2.00
N TYR A 78 1.23 17.65 2.05
CA TYR A 78 2.23 17.90 1.02
C TYR A 78 2.92 16.57 0.72
N PHE A 79 2.74 16.05 -0.49
CA PHE A 79 3.26 14.75 -0.94
C PHE A 79 3.94 14.89 -2.30
#